data_AF-A0A1G4QCI2-F1
#
_entry.id   AF-A0A1G4QCI2-F1
#
_cell.length_a   1.000
_cell.length_b   1.000
_cell.length_c   1.000
_cell.angle_alpha   90.00
_cell.angle_beta   90.00
_cell.angle_gamma   90.00
#
_symmetry.space_group_name_H-M   'P 1'
#
loop_
_entity.id
_entity.type
_entity.pdbx_description
1 polymer ?
#
loop_
_entity_poly.entity_id
_entity_poly.type
_entity_poly.pdbx_seq_one_letter_code
_entity_poly.pdbx_strand_id
1 'polypeptide(L)'
;MAEQKFTNCGMELYTNTEMIVREDILDKAKELAGLLATSNEVQFFQQAEQQIAGNDQIQTLISAIKKKQKEIVAFESFDNKKMVEKIEKEIDELQDQLDSIPIVSQFKQSQEDINYLLQLVMSVIRDTISDTITVEQGTVARSGCSE
;
A
#
# COMPACT_ATOMS: atom_id res chain seq x y z
N MET A 1 -3.23 -26.94 -23.33
CA MET A 1 -1.86 -27.47 -23.12
C MET A 1 -0.92 -26.35 -23.52
N ALA A 2 -0.41 -25.59 -22.53
CA ALA A 2 0.57 -24.53 -22.80
C ALA A 2 1.95 -25.17 -22.91
N GLU A 3 2.71 -24.85 -23.97
CA GLU A 3 4.07 -25.33 -24.17
C GLU A 3 5.00 -24.72 -23.11
N GLN A 4 5.50 -25.52 -22.19
CA GLN A 4 6.52 -25.12 -21.23
C GLN A 4 7.83 -24.83 -21.98
N LYS A 5 8.24 -23.56 -22.01
CA LYS A 5 9.54 -23.15 -22.54
C LYS A 5 10.54 -23.15 -21.39
N PHE A 6 11.76 -23.66 -21.61
CA PHE A 6 12.81 -23.72 -20.59
C PHE A 6 13.99 -22.82 -20.98
N THR A 7 14.64 -22.20 -19.99
CA THR A 7 15.92 -21.50 -20.15
C THR A 7 17.04 -22.49 -20.48
N ASN A 8 18.16 -21.98 -20.98
CA ASN A 8 19.36 -22.77 -21.27
C ASN A 8 19.97 -23.47 -20.02
N CYS A 9 19.50 -23.11 -18.81
CA CYS A 9 19.87 -23.74 -17.54
C CYS A 9 18.75 -24.63 -16.96
N GLY A 10 17.76 -25.02 -17.76
CA GLY A 10 16.71 -25.96 -17.35
C GLY A 10 15.61 -25.41 -16.45
N MET A 11 15.56 -24.09 -16.19
CA MET A 11 14.44 -23.46 -15.47
C MET A 11 13.29 -23.14 -16.43
N GLU A 12 12.05 -23.43 -16.04
CA GLU A 12 10.84 -23.01 -16.76
C GLU A 12 10.82 -21.47 -16.94
N LEU A 13 10.60 -21.02 -18.17
CA LEU A 13 10.41 -19.63 -18.54
C LEU A 13 8.95 -19.26 -18.30
N TYR A 14 8.67 -18.55 -17.22
CA TYR A 14 7.38 -17.90 -17.03
C TYR A 14 7.45 -16.49 -17.63
N THR A 15 6.62 -16.19 -18.62
CA THR A 15 6.42 -14.79 -19.02
C THR A 15 5.62 -14.06 -17.94
N ASN A 16 5.84 -12.75 -17.73
CA ASN A 16 5.13 -11.98 -16.69
C ASN A 16 3.59 -12.05 -16.78
N THR A 17 3.05 -12.44 -17.93
CA THR A 17 1.61 -12.65 -18.18
C THR A 17 1.15 -14.08 -17.86
N GLU A 18 2.07 -15.05 -17.86
CA GLU A 18 1.88 -16.45 -17.42
C GLU A 18 2.20 -16.66 -15.93
N MET A 19 2.62 -15.61 -15.21
CA MET A 19 2.23 -15.43 -13.81
C MET A 19 0.70 -15.25 -13.76
N ILE A 20 -0.02 -16.31 -14.13
CA ILE A 20 -1.31 -16.58 -13.54
C ILE A 20 -0.98 -16.62 -12.05
N VAL A 21 -1.25 -15.53 -11.34
CA VAL A 21 -1.32 -15.62 -9.89
C VAL A 21 -2.37 -16.68 -9.69
N ARG A 22 -1.86 -17.86 -9.34
CA ARG A 22 -2.57 -19.11 -9.19
C ARG A 22 -3.91 -18.79 -8.51
N GLU A 23 -5.04 -19.17 -9.12
CA GLU A 23 -6.36 -18.74 -8.64
C GLU A 23 -6.54 -19.05 -7.14
N ASP A 24 -5.97 -20.17 -6.70
CA ASP A 24 -5.82 -20.57 -5.31
C ASP A 24 -5.06 -19.55 -4.43
N ILE A 25 -3.96 -18.95 -4.93
CA ILE A 25 -3.22 -17.89 -4.22
C ILE A 25 -4.08 -16.62 -4.12
N LEU A 26 -4.75 -16.22 -5.20
CA LEU A 26 -5.63 -15.04 -5.19
C LEU A 26 -6.79 -15.22 -4.21
N ASP A 27 -7.40 -16.40 -4.18
CA ASP A 27 -8.50 -16.69 -3.28
C ASP A 27 -8.05 -16.73 -1.82
N LYS A 28 -6.88 -17.30 -1.54
CA LYS A 28 -6.27 -17.24 -0.20
C LYS A 28 -5.90 -15.81 0.21
N ALA A 29 -5.43 -14.99 -0.71
CA ALA A 29 -5.17 -13.58 -0.45
C ALA A 29 -6.47 -12.81 -0.13
N LYS A 30 -7.58 -13.08 -0.83
CA LYS A 30 -8.89 -12.51 -0.52
C LYS A 30 -9.43 -12.98 0.84
N GLU A 31 -9.26 -14.25 1.16
CA GLU A 31 -9.64 -14.81 2.47
C GLU A 31 -8.87 -14.10 3.60
N LEU A 32 -7.55 -13.95 3.44
CA LEU A 32 -6.70 -13.21 4.36
C LEU A 32 -7.12 -11.74 4.48
N ALA A 33 -7.40 -11.08 3.36
CA ALA A 33 -7.92 -9.70 3.36
C ALA A 33 -9.26 -9.59 4.11
N GLY A 34 -10.14 -10.58 3.95
CA GLY A 34 -11.39 -10.68 4.71
C GLY A 34 -11.16 -10.81 6.21
N LEU A 35 -10.17 -11.60 6.64
CA LEU A 35 -9.80 -11.71 8.05
C LEU A 35 -9.21 -10.40 8.59
N LEU A 36 -8.31 -9.77 7.84
CA LEU A 36 -7.73 -8.47 8.22
C LEU A 36 -8.80 -7.39 8.33
N ALA A 37 -9.83 -7.43 7.48
CA ALA A 37 -10.95 -6.49 7.57
C ALA A 37 -11.75 -6.59 8.88
N THR A 38 -11.65 -7.73 9.59
CA THR A 38 -12.26 -7.90 10.91
C THR A 38 -11.39 -7.39 12.06
N SER A 39 -10.14 -6.99 11.80
CA SER A 39 -9.22 -6.54 12.83
C SER A 39 -9.67 -5.22 13.48
N ASN A 40 -9.23 -4.98 14.72
CA ASN A 40 -9.59 -3.78 15.46
C ASN A 40 -9.07 -2.52 14.76
N GLU A 41 -7.89 -2.59 14.14
CA GLU A 41 -7.25 -1.52 13.40
C GLU A 41 -8.12 -1.08 12.22
N VAL A 42 -8.65 -2.04 11.45
CA VAL A 42 -9.54 -1.75 10.32
C VAL A 42 -10.90 -1.21 10.78
N GLN A 43 -11.46 -1.76 11.86
CA GLN A 43 -12.71 -1.23 12.44
C GLN A 43 -12.55 0.20 12.94
N PHE A 44 -11.43 0.51 13.62
CA PHE A 44 -11.14 1.85 14.11
C PHE A 44 -10.96 2.85 12.96
N PHE A 45 -10.24 2.46 11.90
CA PHE A 45 -10.13 3.25 10.68
C PHE A 45 -11.51 3.56 10.06
N GLN A 46 -12.37 2.56 9.91
CA GLN A 46 -13.72 2.76 9.35
C GLN A 46 -14.57 3.72 10.20
N GLN A 47 -14.47 3.62 11.53
CA GLN A 47 -15.19 4.52 12.44
C GLN A 47 -14.67 5.95 12.33
N ALA A 48 -13.35 6.14 12.29
CA ALA A 48 -12.75 7.45 12.12
C ALA A 48 -13.07 8.07 10.75
N GLU A 49 -13.07 7.25 9.69
CA GLU A 49 -13.47 7.65 8.34
C GLU A 49 -14.92 8.14 8.31
N GLN A 50 -15.86 7.40 8.92
CA GLN A 50 -17.27 7.80 8.98
C GLN A 50 -17.46 9.13 9.72
N GLN A 51 -16.76 9.32 10.83
CA GLN A 51 -16.82 10.57 11.60
C GLN A 51 -16.25 11.76 10.80
N ILE A 52 -15.17 11.55 10.06
CA ILE A 52 -14.60 12.55 9.15
C ILE A 52 -15.56 12.87 8.01
N ALA A 53 -16.17 11.86 7.40
CA ALA A 53 -17.11 12.01 6.29
C ALA A 53 -18.36 12.80 6.72
N GLY A 54 -18.82 12.61 7.95
CA GLY A 54 -19.98 13.32 8.51
C GLY A 54 -19.68 14.70 9.10
N ASN A 55 -18.43 15.16 9.10
CA ASN A 55 -18.05 16.44 9.70
C ASN A 55 -17.86 17.55 8.66
N ASP A 56 -18.82 18.48 8.60
CA ASP A 56 -18.85 19.58 7.63
C ASP A 56 -17.61 20.49 7.68
N GLN A 57 -17.08 20.75 8.88
CA GLN A 57 -15.88 21.57 9.05
C GLN A 57 -14.67 20.89 8.42
N ILE A 58 -14.49 19.59 8.68
CA ILE A 58 -13.41 18.78 8.10
C ILE A 58 -13.55 18.74 6.58
N GLN A 59 -14.75 18.49 6.06
CA GLN A 59 -15.00 18.45 4.61
C GLN A 59 -14.74 19.80 3.92
N THR A 60 -15.05 20.90 4.60
CA THR A 60 -14.76 22.25 4.12
C THR A 60 -13.26 22.51 4.02
N LEU A 61 -12.48 22.15 5.06
CA LEU A 61 -11.02 22.26 5.06
C LEU A 61 -10.40 21.39 3.96
N ILE A 62 -10.82 20.13 3.83
CA ILE A 62 -10.34 19.21 2.78
C ILE A 62 -10.63 19.79 1.39
N SER A 63 -11.82 20.33 1.18
CA SER A 63 -12.20 20.93 -0.10
C SER A 63 -11.36 22.18 -0.42
N ALA A 64 -11.08 23.01 0.58
CA ALA A 64 -10.22 24.18 0.43
C ALA A 64 -8.77 23.78 0.07
N ILE A 65 -8.21 22.76 0.76
CA ILE A 65 -6.88 22.21 0.46
C ILE A 65 -6.83 21.69 -0.98
N LYS A 66 -7.79 20.85 -1.39
CA LYS A 66 -7.85 20.30 -2.77
C LYS A 66 -7.94 21.39 -3.83
N LYS A 67 -8.70 22.45 -3.57
CA LYS A 67 -8.79 23.60 -4.48
C LYS A 67 -7.43 24.29 -4.64
N LYS A 68 -6.72 24.53 -3.54
CA LYS A 68 -5.38 25.14 -3.56
C LYS A 68 -4.33 24.24 -4.24
N GLN A 69 -4.38 22.93 -4.02
CA GLN A 69 -3.52 21.98 -4.73
C GLN A 69 -3.72 22.06 -6.26
N LYS A 70 -4.97 22.21 -6.70
CA LYS A 70 -5.27 22.42 -8.12
C LYS A 70 -4.75 23.76 -8.63
N GLU A 71 -4.80 24.81 -7.81
CA GLU A 71 -4.21 26.11 -8.13
C GLU A 71 -2.68 26.00 -8.26
N ILE A 72 -2.00 25.25 -7.40
CA ILE A 72 -0.55 24.96 -7.53
C ILE A 72 -0.25 24.35 -8.90
N VAL A 73 -0.93 23.25 -9.26
CA VAL A 73 -0.72 22.58 -10.56
C VAL A 73 -0.94 23.56 -11.73
N ALA A 74 -1.90 24.47 -11.61
CA ALA A 74 -2.12 25.51 -12.62
C ALA A 74 -0.97 26.53 -12.66
N PHE A 75 -0.51 27.04 -11.52
CA PHE A 75 0.56 28.06 -11.48
C PHE A 75 1.95 27.51 -11.78
N GLU A 76 2.20 26.22 -11.50
CA GLU A 76 3.39 25.50 -11.97
C GLU A 76 3.45 25.48 -13.50
N SER A 77 2.30 25.28 -14.18
CA SER A 77 2.25 25.32 -15.65
C SER A 77 2.59 26.70 -16.25
N PHE A 78 2.48 27.77 -15.44
CA PHE A 78 2.82 29.14 -15.82
C PHE A 78 4.21 29.59 -15.32
N ASP A 79 5.03 28.67 -14.79
CA ASP A 79 6.34 28.94 -14.17
C ASP A 79 6.31 30.02 -13.06
N ASN A 80 5.15 30.21 -12.41
CA ASN A 80 4.97 31.26 -11.41
C ASN A 80 5.29 30.79 -9.99
N LYS A 81 6.58 30.53 -9.74
CA LYS A 81 7.10 29.99 -8.47
C LYS A 81 6.69 30.81 -7.23
N LYS A 82 6.65 32.14 -7.35
CA LYS A 82 6.24 33.02 -6.24
C LYS A 82 4.80 32.78 -5.81
N MET A 83 3.91 32.49 -6.76
CA MET A 83 2.52 32.20 -6.45
C MET A 83 2.37 30.78 -5.90
N VAL A 84 3.12 29.82 -6.43
CA VAL A 84 3.17 28.45 -5.89
C VAL A 84 3.58 28.46 -4.42
N GLU A 85 4.70 29.09 -4.07
CA GLU A 85 5.18 29.19 -2.67
C GLU A 85 4.15 29.86 -1.75
N LYS A 86 3.39 30.84 -2.26
CA LYS A 86 2.34 31.49 -1.48
C LYS A 86 1.18 30.52 -1.20
N ILE A 87 0.74 29.78 -2.22
CA ILE A 87 -0.37 28.84 -2.09
C ILE A 87 0.05 27.64 -1.22
N GLU A 88 1.29 27.20 -1.29
CA GLU A 88 1.85 26.17 -0.40
C GLU A 88 1.71 26.57 1.07
N LYS A 89 2.10 27.81 1.43
CA LYS A 89 1.90 28.31 2.80
C LYS A 89 0.43 28.34 3.22
N GLU A 90 -0.46 28.74 2.32
CA GLU A 90 -1.90 28.73 2.59
C GLU A 90 -2.45 27.30 2.72
N ILE A 91 -1.84 26.30 2.08
CA ILE A 91 -2.15 24.88 2.29
C ILE A 91 -1.64 24.42 3.65
N ASP A 92 -0.42 24.79 4.03
CA ASP A 92 0.16 24.43 5.34
C ASP A 92 -0.72 24.95 6.48
N GLU A 93 -1.17 26.21 6.41
CA GLU A 93 -2.10 26.78 7.40
C GLU A 93 -3.44 26.04 7.50
N LEU A 94 -3.95 25.52 6.37
CA LEU A 94 -5.18 24.72 6.36
C LEU A 94 -4.93 23.29 6.86
N GLN A 95 -3.75 22.72 6.59
CA GLN A 95 -3.34 21.42 7.10
C GLN A 95 -3.15 21.48 8.62
N ASP A 96 -2.53 22.53 9.15
CA ASP A 96 -2.41 22.74 10.60
C ASP A 96 -3.77 22.82 11.28
N GLN A 97 -4.72 23.53 10.67
CA GLN A 97 -6.10 23.58 11.16
C GLN A 97 -6.77 22.21 11.11
N LEU A 98 -6.59 21.45 10.02
CA LEU A 98 -7.13 20.12 9.87
C LEU A 98 -6.54 19.15 10.91
N ASP A 99 -5.24 19.22 11.14
CA ASP A 99 -4.48 18.37 12.05
C ASP A 99 -4.75 18.67 13.51
N SER A 100 -5.12 19.92 13.83
CA SER A 100 -5.56 20.30 15.17
C SER A 100 -6.87 19.61 15.61
N ILE A 101 -7.62 19.03 14.67
CA ILE A 101 -8.88 18.34 14.95
C ILE A 101 -8.56 16.91 15.46
N PRO A 102 -8.97 16.54 16.70
CA PRO A 102 -8.59 15.26 17.30
C PRO A 102 -8.94 14.02 16.47
N ILE A 103 -10.11 14.01 15.83
CA ILE A 103 -10.54 12.86 15.00
C ILE A 103 -9.68 12.70 13.73
N VAL A 104 -9.10 13.78 13.20
CA VAL A 104 -8.18 13.73 12.06
C VAL A 104 -6.88 13.07 12.49
N SER A 105 -6.33 13.45 13.64
CA SER A 105 -5.13 12.81 14.20
C SER A 105 -5.35 11.32 14.44
N GLN A 106 -6.51 10.94 14.99
CA GLN A 106 -6.88 9.53 15.18
C GLN A 106 -7.00 8.78 13.85
N PHE A 107 -7.57 9.42 12.83
CA PHE A 107 -7.64 8.82 11.49
C PHE A 107 -6.26 8.64 10.86
N LYS A 108 -5.34 9.61 11.00
CA LYS A 108 -3.95 9.47 10.56
C LYS A 108 -3.26 8.31 11.27
N GLN A 109 -3.41 8.21 12.59
CA GLN A 109 -2.87 7.08 13.35
C GLN A 109 -3.44 5.75 12.85
N SER A 110 -4.75 5.67 12.61
CA SER A 110 -5.37 4.44 12.10
C SER A 110 -4.87 4.03 10.72
N GLN A 111 -4.47 4.97 9.86
CA GLN A 111 -3.83 4.68 8.59
C GLN A 111 -2.43 4.08 8.77
N GLU A 112 -1.65 4.62 9.70
CA GLU A 112 -0.33 4.09 10.04
C GLU A 112 -0.44 2.67 10.63
N ASP A 113 -1.40 2.45 11.51
CA ASP A 113 -1.66 1.15 12.15
C ASP A 113 -2.05 0.08 11.11
N ILE A 114 -2.92 0.43 10.14
CA ILE A 114 -3.25 -0.46 9.02
C ILE A 114 -2.01 -0.77 8.18
N ASN A 115 -1.19 0.23 7.86
CA ASN A 115 0.03 0.01 7.09
C ASN A 115 0.99 -0.93 7.83
N TYR A 116 1.16 -0.73 9.14
CA TYR A 116 1.96 -1.61 9.97
C TYR A 116 1.43 -3.04 9.98
N LEU A 117 0.11 -3.23 10.12
CA LEU A 117 -0.53 -4.55 10.04
C LEU A 117 -0.25 -5.23 8.69
N LEU A 118 -0.40 -4.51 7.58
CA LEU A 118 -0.12 -5.03 6.24
C LEU A 118 1.36 -5.41 6.08
N GLN A 119 2.28 -4.59 6.59
CA GLN A 119 3.71 -4.87 6.55
C GLN A 119 4.09 -6.10 7.37
N LEU A 120 3.48 -6.29 8.55
CA LEU A 120 3.69 -7.46 9.39
C LEU A 120 3.23 -8.75 8.69
N VAL A 121 2.06 -8.72 8.06
CA VAL A 121 1.56 -9.85 7.26
C VAL A 121 2.52 -10.16 6.13
N MET A 122 2.98 -9.12 5.41
CA MET A 122 3.92 -9.30 4.31
C MET A 122 5.28 -9.85 4.77
N SER A 123 5.79 -9.44 5.95
CA SER A 123 7.02 -9.99 6.50
C SER A 123 6.87 -11.47 6.82
N VAL A 124 5.76 -11.89 7.42
CA VAL A 124 5.51 -13.32 7.71
C VAL A 124 5.46 -14.14 6.41
N ILE A 125 4.79 -13.63 5.37
CA ILE A 125 4.74 -14.29 4.05
C ILE A 125 6.15 -14.42 3.47
N ARG A 126 6.92 -13.33 3.45
CA ARG A 126 8.30 -13.32 2.93
C ARG A 126 9.20 -14.30 3.69
N ASP A 127 9.13 -14.30 5.01
CA ASP A 127 9.98 -15.13 5.86
C ASP A 127 9.61 -16.62 5.69
N THR A 128 8.32 -16.94 5.61
CA THR A 128 7.83 -18.32 5.33
C THR A 128 8.29 -18.83 3.95
N ILE A 129 8.26 -17.97 2.92
CA ILE A 129 8.78 -18.33 1.59
C ILE A 129 10.28 -18.59 1.66
N SER A 130 11.02 -17.74 2.37
CA SER A 130 12.47 -17.86 2.53
C SER A 130 12.86 -19.17 3.23
N ASP A 131 12.13 -19.55 4.28
CA ASP A 131 12.33 -20.81 4.99
C ASP A 131 12.03 -22.02 4.11
N THR A 132 10.93 -21.97 3.35
CA THR A 132 10.52 -23.07 2.45
C THR A 132 11.58 -23.31 1.37
N ILE A 133 12.06 -22.25 0.72
CA ILE A 133 13.12 -22.35 -0.31
C ILE A 133 14.43 -22.85 0.30
N THR A 134 14.79 -22.37 1.50
CA THR A 134 16.02 -22.79 2.19
C THR A 134 15.98 -24.28 2.56
N VAL A 135 14.82 -24.77 3.01
CA VAL A 135 14.61 -26.19 3.32
C VAL A 135 14.69 -27.04 2.04
N GLU A 136 14.10 -26.60 0.93
CA GLU A 136 14.20 -27.30 -0.36
C GLU A 136 15.66 -27.39 -0.85
N GLN A 137 16.46 -26.33 -0.68
CA GLN A 137 17.90 -26.34 -0.99
C GLN A 137 18.71 -27.27 -0.08
N GLY A 138 18.30 -27.42 1.19
CA GLY A 138 18.91 -28.36 2.16
C GLY A 138 18.67 -29.84 1.83
N THR A 139 17.63 -30.15 1.05
CA THR A 139 17.35 -31.52 0.55
C THR A 139 18.03 -31.86 -0.77
N VAL A 140 18.65 -30.89 -1.46
CA VAL A 140 19.54 -31.18 -2.59
C VAL A 140 20.87 -31.66 -2.03
N ALA A 141 20.87 -32.90 -1.54
CA ALA A 141 22.08 -33.64 -1.27
C ALA A 141 22.97 -33.54 -2.51
N ARG A 142 24.18 -33.01 -2.28
CA ARG A 142 25.37 -33.08 -3.15
C ARG A 142 25.33 -34.29 -4.10
N SER A 143 24.71 -34.15 -5.26
CA SER A 143 24.96 -35.04 -6.40
C SER A 143 25.97 -34.30 -7.27
N GLY A 144 27.18 -34.86 -7.31
CA GLY A 144 28.38 -34.18 -7.77
C GLY A 144 28.25 -33.51 -9.13
N CYS A 145 28.61 -32.23 -9.16
CA CYS A 145 29.27 -31.67 -10.33
C CYS A 145 30.77 -31.91 -10.13
N SER A 146 31.22 -33.08 -10.57
CA SER A 146 32.61 -33.30 -10.96
C SER A 146 32.67 -33.13 -12.48
N GLU A 147 33.60 -32.28 -12.91
CA GLU A 147 34.11 -32.02 -14.28
C GLU A 147 33.24 -31.24 -15.27
#